data_AF-A0A286U464-F1
#
_entry.id   AF-A0A286U464-F1
#
_cell.length_a   1.000
_cell.length_b   1.000
_cell.length_c   1.000
_cell.angle_alpha   90.00
_cell.angle_beta   90.00
_cell.angle_gamma   90.00
#
_symmetry.space_group_name_H-M   'P 1'
#
loop_
_entity.id
_entity.type
_entity.pdbx_description
1 polymer ?
#
loop_
_entity_poly.entity_id
_entity_poly.type
_entity_poly.pdbx_seq_one_letter_code
_entity_poly.pdbx_strand_id
1 'polypeptide(L)'
;MDCYYRDLSYLSLNERHRSNFDHPDAIDYELFREHLEVLISGGVVYMPLYDFHTHTRSVSREEIQARGKVILVDGLFALYWSEISKLYDLKVFINLDSVICLQRRIKRDVQYRGRSYLSVKKQYYKTVLPMYEKYIAPTQYHADLSLHGDMPVQESVRQMLQAINAISNEGSI
;
A
#
# COMPACT_ATOMS: atom_id res chain seq x y z
N MET A 1 -1.80 -2.97 2.49
CA MET A 1 -0.97 -4.07 1.92
C MET A 1 0.25 -4.43 2.77
N ASP A 2 0.76 -3.55 3.64
CA ASP A 2 2.03 -3.79 4.36
C ASP A 2 2.07 -5.08 5.21
N CYS A 3 0.92 -5.55 5.70
CA CYS A 3 0.82 -6.83 6.40
C CYS A 3 1.33 -8.03 5.57
N TYR A 4 1.36 -7.89 4.25
CA TYR A 4 1.76 -8.92 3.30
C TYR A 4 3.23 -8.82 2.86
N TYR A 5 4.08 -8.01 3.53
CA TYR A 5 5.54 -8.16 3.35
C TYR A 5 5.96 -9.62 3.61
N ARG A 6 6.88 -10.14 2.80
CA ARG A 6 7.40 -11.51 2.93
C ARG A 6 8.11 -11.68 4.28
N ASP A 7 7.97 -12.85 4.88
CA ASP A 7 8.67 -13.17 6.12
C ASP A 7 10.16 -13.39 5.84
N LEU A 8 11.03 -12.62 6.50
CA LEU A 8 12.48 -12.70 6.34
C LEU A 8 13.14 -13.41 7.53
N SER A 9 12.39 -14.21 8.29
CA SER A 9 12.88 -14.94 9.47
C SER A 9 14.08 -15.84 9.17
N TYR A 10 14.22 -16.28 7.92
CA TYR A 10 15.35 -17.08 7.41
C TYR A 10 16.67 -16.30 7.26
N LEU A 11 16.65 -14.97 7.30
CA LEU A 11 17.85 -14.11 7.25
C LEU A 11 18.28 -13.65 8.64
N SER A 12 19.54 -13.24 8.81
CA SER A 12 19.97 -12.53 10.02
C SER A 12 19.36 -11.13 10.09
N LEU A 13 19.21 -10.56 11.30
CA LEU A 13 18.62 -9.21 11.47
C LEU A 13 19.36 -8.13 10.64
N ASN A 14 20.67 -8.23 10.54
CA ASN A 14 21.48 -7.30 9.73
C ASN A 14 21.18 -7.39 8.23
N GLU A 15 20.92 -8.59 7.71
CA GLU A 15 20.54 -8.81 6.31
C GLU A 15 19.11 -8.31 6.07
N ARG A 16 18.20 -8.56 7.01
CA ARG A 16 16.82 -8.04 6.94
C ARG A 16 16.80 -6.51 6.86
N HIS A 17 17.59 -5.82 7.67
CA HIS A 17 17.69 -4.35 7.63
C HIS A 17 18.27 -3.79 6.31
N ARG A 18 18.92 -4.63 5.50
CA ARG A 18 19.45 -4.26 4.18
C ARG A 18 18.46 -4.56 3.04
N SER A 19 17.37 -5.25 3.33
CA SER A 19 16.37 -5.62 2.33
C SER A 19 15.64 -4.37 1.79
N ASN A 20 15.28 -4.41 0.50
CA ASN A 20 14.58 -3.32 -0.15
C ASN A 20 13.07 -3.55 -0.11
N PHE A 21 12.41 -2.96 0.89
CA PHE A 21 10.95 -3.03 1.04
C PHE A 21 10.19 -2.16 0.04
N ASP A 22 10.88 -1.29 -0.71
CA ASP A 22 10.29 -0.51 -1.80
C ASP A 22 10.38 -1.27 -3.15
N HIS A 23 10.71 -2.57 -3.17
CA HIS A 23 10.67 -3.41 -4.38
C HIS A 23 9.41 -4.30 -4.37
N PRO A 24 8.74 -4.54 -5.52
CA PRO A 24 7.55 -5.41 -5.58
C PRO A 24 7.73 -6.79 -4.93
N ASP A 25 8.89 -7.43 -5.14
CA ASP A 25 9.22 -8.75 -4.57
C ASP A 25 9.17 -8.82 -3.04
N ALA A 26 9.23 -7.67 -2.35
CA ALA A 26 9.09 -7.62 -0.90
C ALA A 26 7.68 -8.00 -0.45
N ILE A 27 6.68 -7.90 -1.33
CA ILE A 27 5.29 -8.27 -1.06
C ILE A 27 5.01 -9.70 -1.52
N ASP A 28 4.33 -10.44 -0.67
CA ASP A 28 3.73 -11.74 -0.96
C ASP A 28 2.40 -11.53 -1.70
N TYR A 29 2.51 -11.12 -2.96
CA TYR A 29 1.34 -10.72 -3.74
C TYR A 29 0.42 -11.90 -4.04
N GLU A 30 0.96 -13.12 -4.11
CA GLU A 30 0.16 -14.33 -4.27
C GLU A 30 -0.80 -14.53 -3.10
N LEU A 31 -0.29 -14.46 -1.87
CA LEU A 31 -1.10 -14.55 -0.66
C LEU A 31 -2.10 -13.39 -0.55
N PHE A 32 -1.68 -12.17 -0.88
CA PHE A 32 -2.57 -11.01 -0.88
C PHE A 32 -3.73 -11.19 -1.86
N ARG A 33 -3.44 -11.63 -3.08
CA ARG A 33 -4.45 -11.89 -4.12
C ARG A 33 -5.44 -12.95 -3.66
N GLU A 34 -4.96 -14.08 -3.15
CA GLU A 34 -5.82 -15.16 -2.63
C GLU A 34 -6.76 -14.64 -1.53
N HIS A 35 -6.21 -13.90 -0.55
CA HIS A 35 -7.03 -13.33 0.51
C HIS A 35 -8.05 -12.32 -0.01
N LEU A 36 -7.68 -11.50 -0.98
CA LEU A 36 -8.60 -10.54 -1.59
C LEU A 36 -9.75 -11.25 -2.33
N GLU A 37 -9.46 -12.29 -3.11
CA GLU A 37 -10.47 -13.12 -3.78
C GLU A 37 -11.45 -13.75 -2.77
N VAL A 38 -10.94 -14.29 -1.65
CA VAL A 38 -11.77 -14.84 -0.57
C VAL A 38 -12.65 -13.75 0.05
N LEU A 39 -12.10 -12.58 0.35
CA LEU A 39 -12.87 -11.47 0.94
C LEU A 39 -13.97 -10.96 0.00
N ILE A 40 -13.68 -10.86 -1.30
CA ILE A 40 -14.67 -10.48 -2.32
C ILE A 40 -15.82 -11.49 -2.36
N SER A 41 -15.54 -12.79 -2.18
CA SER A 41 -16.56 -13.83 -2.10
C SER A 41 -17.36 -13.86 -0.79
N GLY A 42 -17.09 -12.95 0.15
CA GLY A 42 -17.72 -12.89 1.48
C GLY A 42 -17.12 -13.83 2.52
N GLY A 43 -15.97 -14.44 2.21
CA GLY A 43 -15.25 -15.34 3.09
C GLY A 43 -14.49 -14.63 4.22
N VAL A 44 -13.82 -15.44 5.03
CA VAL A 44 -12.96 -15.01 6.14
C VAL A 44 -11.52 -15.35 5.81
N VAL A 45 -10.61 -14.42 6.10
CA VAL A 45 -9.16 -14.64 5.93
C VAL A 45 -8.42 -14.38 7.23
N TYR A 46 -7.27 -15.01 7.38
CA TYR A 46 -6.36 -14.79 8.51
C TYR A 46 -5.17 -13.98 8.03
N MET A 47 -5.33 -12.66 8.04
CA MET A 47 -4.30 -11.72 7.58
C MET A 47 -3.04 -11.84 8.44
N PRO A 48 -1.85 -11.95 7.83
CA PRO A 48 -0.60 -11.93 8.57
C PRO A 48 -0.42 -10.60 9.32
N LEU A 49 0.24 -10.65 10.48
CA LEU A 49 0.69 -9.45 11.17
C LEU A 49 2.19 -9.26 10.92
N TYR A 50 2.59 -8.11 10.39
CA TYR A 50 3.99 -7.83 10.06
C TYR A 50 4.63 -6.89 11.08
N ASP A 51 5.78 -7.28 11.62
CA ASP A 51 6.57 -6.47 12.54
C ASP A 51 7.69 -5.75 11.77
N PHE A 52 7.56 -4.43 11.70
CA PHE A 52 8.52 -3.55 11.02
C PHE A 52 9.85 -3.38 11.76
N HIS A 53 9.92 -3.70 13.06
CA HIS A 53 11.16 -3.63 13.84
C HIS A 53 12.05 -4.84 13.54
N THR A 54 11.46 -6.03 13.47
CA THR A 54 12.17 -7.30 13.24
C THR A 54 12.20 -7.74 11.78
N HIS A 55 11.39 -7.10 10.94
CA HIS A 55 11.16 -7.43 9.53
C HIS A 55 10.70 -8.88 9.32
N THR A 56 9.74 -9.31 10.15
CA THR A 56 9.21 -10.67 10.13
C THR A 56 7.70 -10.69 10.31
N ARG A 57 7.08 -11.80 9.93
CA ARG A 57 5.67 -12.05 10.27
C ARG A 57 5.56 -12.64 11.67
N SER A 58 4.54 -12.19 12.40
CA SER A 58 4.13 -12.83 13.65
C SER A 58 3.53 -14.20 13.37
N VAL A 59 3.61 -15.09 14.36
CA VAL A 59 2.85 -16.35 14.37
C VAL A 59 1.35 -16.06 14.47
N SER A 60 0.98 -14.97 15.15
CA SER A 60 -0.40 -14.50 15.26
C SER A 60 -0.89 -13.90 13.95
N ARG A 61 -2.19 -14.07 13.69
CA ARG A 61 -2.90 -13.54 12.54
C ARG A 61 -4.14 -12.79 13.00
N GLU A 62 -4.58 -11.86 12.18
CA GLU A 62 -5.84 -11.14 12.39
C GLU A 62 -6.92 -11.75 11.51
N GLU A 63 -8.06 -12.09 12.13
CA GLU A 63 -9.23 -12.55 11.38
C GLU A 63 -9.93 -11.35 10.74
N ILE A 64 -10.03 -11.37 9.41
CA ILE A 64 -10.67 -10.33 8.61
C ILE A 64 -11.83 -10.94 7.84
N GLN A 65 -12.98 -10.27 7.89
CA GLN A 65 -14.15 -10.59 7.08
C GLN A 65 -14.69 -9.28 6.50
N ALA A 66 -15.10 -9.30 5.23
CA ALA A 66 -15.80 -8.16 4.64
C ALA A 66 -17.17 -7.97 5.34
N ARG A 67 -17.28 -6.95 6.19
CA ARG A 67 -18.52 -6.64 6.93
C ARG A 67 -19.43 -5.63 6.23
N GLY A 68 -18.95 -5.04 5.14
CA GLY A 68 -19.66 -3.99 4.40
C GLY A 68 -19.62 -4.23 2.90
N LYS A 69 -20.18 -3.28 2.15
CA LYS A 69 -20.23 -3.35 0.67
C LYS A 69 -18.92 -2.94 -0.01
N VAL A 70 -17.95 -2.43 0.75
CA VAL A 70 -16.70 -1.86 0.22
C VAL A 70 -15.53 -2.50 0.96
N ILE A 71 -14.57 -3.00 0.18
CA ILE A 71 -13.25 -3.40 0.64
C ILE A 71 -12.27 -2.34 0.18
N LEU A 72 -11.60 -1.67 1.12
CA LEU A 72 -10.56 -0.70 0.79
C LEU A 72 -9.20 -1.39 0.80
N VAL A 73 -8.51 -1.38 -0.34
CA VAL A 73 -7.12 -1.82 -0.45
C VAL A 73 -6.21 -0.60 -0.55
N ASP A 74 -5.35 -0.43 0.45
CA ASP A 74 -4.33 0.61 0.46
C ASP A 74 -2.92 0.01 0.31
N GLY A 75 -2.02 0.74 -0.33
CA GLY A 75 -0.61 0.34 -0.38
C GLY A 75 0.14 0.98 -1.53
N LEU A 76 1.46 1.05 -1.38
CA LEU A 76 2.35 1.59 -2.40
C LEU A 76 2.18 0.87 -3.76
N PHE A 77 2.02 -0.46 -3.71
CA PHE A 77 1.89 -1.33 -4.89
C PHE A 77 0.44 -1.75 -5.20
N ALA A 78 -0.57 -1.07 -4.65
CA ALA A 78 -1.96 -1.48 -4.79
C ALA A 78 -2.39 -1.66 -6.26
N LEU A 79 -1.85 -0.83 -7.16
CA LEU A 79 -2.16 -0.85 -8.60
C LEU A 79 -1.07 -1.49 -9.47
N TYR A 80 -0.05 -2.12 -8.87
CA TYR A 80 1.12 -2.64 -9.58
C TYR A 80 0.85 -3.94 -10.35
N TRP A 81 0.31 -4.95 -9.68
CA TRP A 81 0.01 -6.24 -10.31
C TRP A 81 -1.32 -6.19 -11.05
N SER A 82 -1.31 -6.54 -12.33
CA SER A 82 -2.50 -6.52 -13.19
C SER A 82 -3.59 -7.50 -12.72
N GLU A 83 -3.17 -8.62 -12.14
CA GLU A 83 -3.99 -9.71 -11.66
C GLU A 83 -4.79 -9.29 -10.44
N ILE A 84 -4.19 -8.47 -9.59
CA ILE A 84 -4.84 -7.87 -8.43
C ILE A 84 -5.71 -6.70 -8.88
N SER A 85 -5.19 -5.81 -9.74
CA SER A 85 -5.93 -4.60 -10.12
C SER A 85 -7.21 -4.88 -10.91
N LYS A 86 -7.29 -6.03 -11.60
CA LYS A 86 -8.52 -6.54 -12.24
C LYS A 86 -9.64 -6.90 -11.26
N LEU A 87 -9.32 -7.11 -9.99
CA LEU A 87 -10.30 -7.41 -8.95
C LEU A 87 -10.96 -6.15 -8.37
N TYR A 88 -10.50 -4.95 -8.74
CA TYR A 88 -11.02 -3.70 -8.20
C TYR A 88 -12.06 -3.08 -9.11
N ASP A 89 -13.16 -2.62 -8.50
CA ASP A 89 -14.17 -1.81 -9.18
C ASP A 89 -13.75 -0.34 -9.37
N LEU A 90 -12.90 0.18 -8.46
CA LEU A 90 -12.38 1.54 -8.50
C LEU A 90 -10.89 1.58 -8.16
N LYS A 91 -10.09 2.18 -9.05
CA LYS A 91 -8.64 2.36 -8.87
C LYS A 91 -8.34 3.83 -8.62
N VAL A 92 -7.81 4.15 -7.44
CA VAL A 92 -7.46 5.52 -7.05
C VAL A 92 -5.95 5.67 -6.91
N PHE A 93 -5.39 6.70 -7.55
CA PHE A 93 -3.98 7.08 -7.36
C PHE A 93 -3.91 8.46 -6.70
N ILE A 94 -3.11 8.58 -5.63
CA ILE A 94 -2.89 9.86 -4.95
C ILE A 94 -1.53 10.40 -5.36
N ASN A 95 -1.53 11.43 -6.21
CA ASN A 95 -0.33 12.11 -6.65
C ASN A 95 0.06 13.24 -5.69
N LEU A 96 1.35 13.38 -5.43
CA LEU A 96 1.90 14.48 -4.63
C LEU A 96 3.35 14.71 -5.05
N ASP A 97 3.75 15.99 -5.08
CA ASP A 97 5.12 16.37 -5.40
C ASP A 97 6.13 15.64 -4.51
N SER A 98 7.18 15.11 -5.13
CA SER A 98 8.19 14.28 -4.46
C SER A 98 8.94 15.02 -3.34
N VAL A 99 9.08 16.34 -3.43
CA VAL A 99 9.69 17.18 -2.39
C VAL A 99 8.77 17.22 -1.17
N ILE A 100 7.47 17.38 -1.37
CA ILE A 100 6.48 17.37 -0.28
C ILE A 100 6.45 15.97 0.37
N CYS A 101 6.46 14.90 -0.44
CA CYS A 101 6.55 13.52 0.05
C CYS A 101 7.80 13.31 0.93
N LEU A 102 8.97 13.76 0.48
CA LEU A 102 10.21 13.69 1.25
C LEU A 102 10.12 14.46 2.56
N GLN A 103 9.57 15.68 2.55
CA GLN A 103 9.40 16.49 3.76
C GLN A 103 8.47 15.80 4.78
N ARG A 104 7.32 15.28 4.33
CA ARG A 104 6.38 14.52 5.18
C ARG A 104 7.05 13.26 5.73
N ARG A 105 7.82 12.53 4.91
CA ARG A 105 8.56 11.34 5.32
C ARG A 105 9.63 11.67 6.37
N ILE A 106 10.43 12.70 6.16
CA ILE A 106 11.45 13.15 7.14
C ILE A 106 10.79 13.47 8.47
N LYS A 107 9.72 14.28 8.45
CA LYS A 107 8.98 14.62 9.68
C LYS A 107 8.50 13.37 10.40
N ARG A 108 7.84 12.46 9.68
CA ARG A 108 7.32 11.20 10.24
C ARG A 108 8.43 10.31 10.81
N ASP A 109 9.47 10.04 10.04
CA ASP A 109 10.50 9.07 10.39
C ASP A 109 11.42 9.59 11.52
N VAL A 110 11.66 10.91 11.58
CA VAL A 110 12.40 11.53 12.69
C VAL A 110 11.57 11.53 13.97
N GLN A 111 10.30 11.96 13.90
CA GLN A 111 9.46 12.12 15.09
C GLN A 111 8.99 10.78 15.68
N TYR A 112 8.59 9.82 14.83
CA TYR A 112 7.91 8.60 15.28
C TYR A 112 8.73 7.33 15.13
N ARG A 113 9.86 7.36 14.40
CA ARG A 113 10.68 6.16 14.14
C ARG A 113 12.14 6.29 14.59
N GLY A 114 12.50 7.38 15.27
CA GLY A 114 13.84 7.59 15.82
C GLY A 114 14.96 7.69 14.78
N ARG A 115 14.64 8.02 13.53
CA ARG A 115 15.62 8.11 12.43
C ARG A 115 16.28 9.48 12.41
N SER A 116 17.52 9.59 11.95
CA SER A 116 18.16 10.90 11.73
C SER A 116 17.77 11.49 10.37
N TYR A 117 17.68 12.82 10.29
CA TYR A 117 17.40 13.53 9.03
C TYR A 117 18.27 13.04 7.86
N LEU A 118 19.59 12.95 8.07
CA LEU A 118 20.54 12.53 7.04
C LEU A 118 20.31 11.08 6.62
N SER A 119 19.99 10.17 7.55
CA SER A 119 19.70 8.78 7.23
C SER A 119 18.46 8.63 6.34
N VAL A 120 17.40 9.38 6.64
CA VAL A 120 16.15 9.35 5.87
C VAL A 120 16.38 9.93 4.48
N LYS A 121 17.04 11.09 4.38
CA LYS A 121 17.36 11.73 3.09
C LYS A 121 18.23 10.83 2.21
N LYS A 122 19.28 10.22 2.78
CA LYS A 122 20.16 9.29 2.06
C LYS A 122 19.40 8.07 1.55
N GLN A 123 18.56 7.46 2.38
CA GLN A 123 17.74 6.32 1.97
C GLN A 123 16.74 6.71 0.87
N TYR A 124 16.14 7.90 0.97
CA TYR A 124 15.15 8.35 0.01
C TYR A 124 15.71 8.42 -1.41
N TYR A 125 16.83 9.12 -1.60
CA TYR A 125 17.42 9.23 -2.93
C TYR A 125 18.10 7.95 -3.40
N LYS A 126 18.66 7.15 -2.47
CA LYS A 126 19.33 5.91 -2.84
C LYS A 126 18.37 4.80 -3.27
N THR A 127 17.19 4.74 -2.66
CA THR A 127 16.30 3.58 -2.80
C THR A 127 14.86 4.00 -3.10
N VAL A 128 14.26 4.86 -2.28
CA VAL A 128 12.81 5.12 -2.34
C VAL A 128 12.40 5.78 -3.65
N LEU A 129 13.08 6.86 -4.03
CA LEU A 129 12.74 7.62 -5.24
C LEU A 129 12.95 6.79 -6.51
N PRO A 130 14.11 6.10 -6.71
CA PRO A 130 14.28 5.21 -7.85
C PRO A 130 13.23 4.09 -7.93
N MET A 131 12.84 3.52 -6.79
CA MET A 131 11.80 2.47 -6.77
C MET A 131 10.41 3.04 -7.09
N TYR A 132 10.08 4.22 -6.56
CA TYR A 132 8.85 4.93 -6.90
C TYR A 132 8.77 5.19 -8.41
N GLU A 133 9.80 5.80 -9.00
CA GLU A 133 9.83 6.14 -10.42
C GLU A 133 9.71 4.89 -11.30
N LYS A 134 10.35 3.78 -10.89
CA LYS A 134 10.38 2.53 -11.65
C LYS A 134 9.08 1.74 -11.55
N TYR A 135 8.50 1.61 -10.36
CA TYR A 135 7.44 0.64 -10.10
C TYR A 135 6.10 1.27 -9.73
N ILE A 136 6.06 2.50 -9.22
CA ILE A 136 4.84 3.09 -8.66
C ILE A 136 4.29 4.17 -9.58
N ALA A 137 5.13 5.12 -10.00
CA ALA A 137 4.71 6.20 -10.87
C ALA A 137 4.02 5.72 -12.16
N PRO A 138 4.47 4.64 -12.84
CA PRO A 138 3.76 4.14 -14.02
C PRO A 138 2.35 3.62 -13.74
N THR A 139 2.06 3.17 -12.51
CA THR A 139 0.74 2.62 -12.15
C THR A 139 -0.36 3.68 -12.11
N GLN A 140 -0.01 4.97 -12.10
CA GLN A 140 -0.99 6.07 -12.18
C GLN A 140 -1.86 5.98 -13.45
N TYR A 141 -1.32 5.44 -14.55
CA TYR A 141 -2.05 5.26 -15.80
C TYR A 141 -3.12 4.17 -15.73
N HIS A 142 -3.11 3.36 -14.67
CA HIS A 142 -4.14 2.36 -14.40
C HIS A 142 -5.27 2.91 -13.52
N ALA A 143 -5.18 4.15 -13.02
CA ALA A 143 -6.17 4.70 -12.11
C ALA A 143 -7.39 5.26 -12.84
N ASP A 144 -8.57 4.98 -12.31
CA ASP A 144 -9.84 5.55 -12.76
C ASP A 144 -10.03 6.97 -12.18
N LEU A 145 -9.47 7.22 -10.99
CA LEU A 145 -9.49 8.51 -10.31
C LEU A 145 -8.09 8.90 -9.81
N SER A 146 -7.63 10.08 -10.21
CA SER A 146 -6.40 10.69 -9.69
C SER A 146 -6.72 11.82 -8.73
N LEU A 147 -6.20 11.74 -7.51
CA LEU A 147 -6.34 12.76 -6.47
C LEU A 147 -5.00 13.42 -6.18
N HIS A 148 -5.02 14.67 -5.75
CA HIS A 148 -3.83 15.38 -5.29
C HIS A 148 -3.72 15.38 -3.76
N GLY A 149 -2.59 14.92 -3.22
CA GLY A 149 -2.37 14.71 -1.79
C GLY A 149 -2.17 15.99 -0.95
N ASP A 150 -2.24 17.15 -1.58
CA ASP A 150 -2.26 18.49 -0.98
C ASP A 150 -3.66 19.13 -0.98
N MET A 151 -4.66 18.48 -1.58
CA MET A 151 -6.06 18.89 -1.45
C MET A 151 -6.56 18.72 -0.01
N PRO A 152 -7.57 19.51 0.41
CA PRO A 152 -8.30 19.24 1.64
C PRO A 152 -8.85 17.81 1.66
N VAL A 153 -8.71 17.13 2.80
CA VAL A 153 -9.15 15.73 2.96
C VAL A 153 -10.63 15.57 2.63
N GLN A 154 -11.46 16.52 3.04
CA GLN A 154 -12.91 16.50 2.81
C GLN A 154 -13.24 16.50 1.32
N GLU A 155 -12.46 17.22 0.51
CA GLU A 155 -12.64 17.30 -0.92
C GLU A 155 -12.23 15.98 -1.61
N SER A 156 -11.12 15.39 -1.17
CA SER A 156 -10.69 14.06 -1.63
C SER A 156 -11.72 12.98 -1.29
N VAL A 157 -12.25 13.00 -0.06
CA VAL A 157 -13.30 12.08 0.38
C VAL A 157 -14.58 12.28 -0.43
N ARG A 158 -14.97 13.52 -0.71
CA ARG A 158 -16.14 13.83 -1.55
C ARG A 158 -16.01 13.22 -2.94
N GLN A 159 -14.86 13.39 -3.60
CA GLN A 159 -14.61 12.81 -4.93
C GLN A 159 -14.62 11.28 -4.91
N MET A 160 -14.02 10.65 -3.89
CA MET A 160 -14.07 9.20 -3.72
C MET A 160 -15.51 8.68 -3.53
N LEU A 161 -16.33 9.33 -2.68
CA LEU A 161 -17.72 8.95 -2.47
C LEU A 161 -18.56 9.10 -3.75
N GLN A 162 -18.30 10.14 -4.55
CA GLN A 162 -18.97 10.30 -5.86
C GLN A 162 -18.63 9.15 -6.80
N ALA A 163 -17.36 8.75 -6.89
CA ALA A 163 -16.93 7.63 -7.72
C ALA A 163 -17.53 6.29 -7.25
N ILE A 164 -17.52 6.02 -5.93
CA ILE A 164 -18.12 4.80 -5.35
C ILE A 164 -19.63 4.73 -5.64
N ASN A 165 -20.34 5.84 -5.51
CA ASN A 165 -21.78 5.89 -5.77
C ASN A 165 -22.12 5.70 -7.25
N ALA A 166 -21.28 6.19 -8.18
CA ALA A 166 -21.47 5.98 -9.61
C ALA A 166 -21.43 4.47 -9.95
N ILE A 167 -20.43 3.76 -9.43
CA ILE A 167 -20.27 2.30 -9.63
C ILE A 167 -21.44 1.52 -9.01
N SER A 168 -21.87 1.92 -7.81
CA SER A 168 -22.96 1.23 -7.10
C SER A 168 -24.31 1.34 -7.82
N ASN A 169 -24.53 2.42 -8.56
CA ASN A 169 -25.77 2.65 -9.29
C ASN A 169 -25.81 1.93 -10.65
N GLU A 170 -24.65 1.67 -11.28
CA GLU A 170 -24.55 0.94 -12.55
C GLU A 170 -24.86 -0.57 -12.39
N GLY A 171 -24.64 -1.14 -11.20
CA GLY A 171 -24.92 -2.55 -10.90
C GLY A 171 -26.36 -2.88 -10.47
N SER A 172 -27.30 -1.92 -10.54
CA SER A 172 -28.69 -2.08 -10.07
C SER A 172 -29.74 -2.23 -11.20
N ILE A 173 -29.34 -2.69 -12.39
CA ILE A 173 -30.21 -2.89 -13.57
C ILE A 173 -30.45 -4.37 -13.81
#